data_AF-A0A811NJH9-F1
#
_entry.id   AF-A0A811NJH9-F1
#
_cell.length_a   1.000
_cell.length_b   1.000
_cell.length_c   1.000
_cell.angle_alpha   90.00
_cell.angle_beta   90.00
_cell.angle_gamma   90.00
#
_symmetry.space_group_name_H-M   'P 1'
#
loop_
_entity.id
_entity.type
_entity.pdbx_description
1 polymer ?
#
loop_
_entity_poly.entity_id
_entity_poly.type
_entity_poly.pdbx_seq_one_letter_code
_entity_poly.pdbx_strand_id
1 'polypeptide(L)' 'MASHIVGYSRMGPKRELKFALESFWDGKSSAKDLEKVATDLRSSIWKQMSEGGIKYIPSNTFSYYD' A
#
# COMPACT_ATOMS: atom_id res chain seq x y z
N MET A 1 -16.02 18.45 -13.90
CA MET A 1 -16.49 17.45 -12.93
C MET A 1 -15.26 16.72 -12.38
N ALA A 2 -15.11 16.56 -11.06
CA ALA A 2 -13.95 15.90 -10.47
C ALA A 2 -14.32 14.47 -10.04
N SER A 3 -13.46 13.51 -10.37
CA SER A 3 -13.63 12.10 -9.98
C SER A 3 -12.99 11.85 -8.61
N HIS A 4 -13.66 11.03 -7.79
CA HIS A 4 -13.17 10.61 -6.48
C HIS A 4 -12.97 9.10 -6.46
N ILE A 5 -11.92 8.65 -5.80
CA ILE A 5 -11.69 7.24 -5.50
C ILE A 5 -11.75 7.06 -3.98
N VAL A 6 -12.47 6.04 -3.53
CA VAL A 6 -12.70 5.79 -2.09
C VAL A 6 -11.67 4.81 -1.50
N GLY A 7 -10.85 4.18 -2.34
CA GLY A 7 -9.84 3.21 -1.93
C GLY A 7 -9.00 2.72 -3.10
N TYR A 8 -7.97 1.94 -2.79
CA TYR A 8 -7.07 1.34 -3.77
C TYR A 8 -6.48 0.04 -3.23
N SER A 9 -6.11 -0.88 -4.11
CA SER A 9 -5.53 -2.16 -3.70
C SER A 9 -4.18 -1.93 -3.01
N ARG A 10 -4.11 -2.32 -1.74
CA ARG A 10 -2.90 -2.25 -0.91
C ARG A 10 -1.88 -3.36 -1.19
N MET A 11 -2.25 -4.37 -1.97
CA MET A 11 -1.44 -5.58 -2.17
C MET A 11 -0.12 -5.33 -2.92
N GLY A 12 -0.10 -4.30 -3.76
CA GLY A 12 0.97 -4.08 -4.73
C GLY A 12 0.86 -5.03 -5.94
N PRO A 13 1.50 -4.68 -7.08
CA PRO A 13 1.36 -5.40 -8.33
C PRO A 13 1.93 -6.83 -8.28
N LYS A 14 2.84 -7.12 -7.35
CA LYS A 14 3.46 -8.44 -7.17
C LYS A 14 3.09 -9.09 -5.84
N ARG A 15 2.03 -8.61 -5.17
CA ARG A 15 1.58 -9.07 -3.84
C ARG A 15 2.64 -8.86 -2.75
N GLU A 16 3.41 -7.78 -2.85
CA GLU A 16 4.48 -7.41 -1.94
C GLU A 16 4.02 -7.40 -0.48
N LEU A 17 2.82 -6.86 -0.21
CA LEU A 17 2.27 -6.81 1.15
C LEU A 17 2.01 -8.21 1.73
N LYS A 18 1.49 -9.14 0.91
CA LYS A 18 1.25 -10.52 1.35
C LYS A 18 2.54 -11.19 1.77
N PHE A 19 3.57 -11.13 0.92
CA PHE A 19 4.82 -11.82 1.21
C PHE A 19 5.56 -11.20 2.40
N ALA A 20 5.54 -9.87 2.54
CA ALA A 20 6.11 -9.20 3.70
C ALA A 20 5.39 -9.59 5.00
N LEU A 21 4.06 -9.65 4.97
CA LEU A 21 3.23 -10.00 6.12
C LEU A 21 3.40 -11.47 6.53
N GLU A 22 3.39 -12.39 5.57
CA GLU A 22 3.63 -13.82 5.81
C GLU A 22 5.05 -14.07 6.34
N SER A 23 6.06 -13.39 5.78
CA SER A 23 7.43 -13.47 6.29
C SER A 23 7.56 -12.94 7.71
N PHE A 24 6.82 -11.88 8.06
CA PHE A 24 6.78 -11.36 9.43
C PHE A 24 6.13 -12.34 10.40
N TRP A 25 5.00 -12.96 10.03
CA TRP A 25 4.35 -13.98 10.86
C TRP A 25 5.17 -15.24 11.03
N ASP A 26 5.90 -15.65 9.99
CA ASP A 26 6.84 -16.78 10.03
C ASP A 26 8.12 -16.46 10.82
N GLY A 27 8.29 -15.24 11.34
CA GLY A 27 9.49 -14.81 12.07
C GLY A 27 10.74 -14.68 11.19
N LYS A 28 10.59 -14.67 9.87
CA LYS A 28 11.68 -14.59 8.87
C LYS A 28 12.11 -13.15 8.58
N SER A 29 11.32 -12.16 8.97
CA SER A 29 11.60 -10.73 8.82
C SER A 29 11.14 -9.93 10.03
N SER A 30 11.72 -8.75 10.22
CA SER A 30 11.36 -7.86 11.32
C SER A 30 10.11 -7.02 11.02
N ALA A 31 9.51 -6.44 12.08
CA ALA A 31 8.44 -5.45 11.92
C ALA A 31 8.89 -4.25 11.08
N LYS A 32 10.16 -3.85 11.19
CA LYS A 32 10.75 -2.76 10.40
C LYS A 32 10.80 -3.08 8.91
N ASP A 33 11.03 -4.33 8.54
CA ASP A 33 11.02 -4.77 7.15
C ASP A 33 9.60 -4.71 6.57
N LEU A 34 8.60 -5.15 7.34
CA LEU A 34 7.18 -5.03 6.97
C LEU A 34 6.75 -3.56 6.83
N GLU A 35 7.14 -2.70 7.78
CA GLU A 35 6.86 -1.27 7.73
C GLU A 35 7.48 -0.58 6.52
N LYS A 36 8.71 -0.99 6.15
CA LYS A 36 9.38 -0.48 4.97
C LYS A 36 8.59 -0.83 3.70
N VAL A 37 8.23 -2.11 3.51
CA VAL A 37 7.44 -2.54 2.36
C VAL A 37 6.11 -1.79 2.28
N ALA A 38 5.40 -1.65 3.40
CA ALA A 38 4.14 -0.92 3.45
C ALA A 38 4.29 0.57 3.13
N THR A 39 5.36 1.20 3.57
CA THR A 39 5.66 2.62 3.29
C THR A 39 5.99 2.83 1.81
N ASP A 40 6.79 1.93 1.23
CA ASP A 40 7.14 1.96 -0.19
C ASP A 40 5.89 1.77 -1.06
N LEU A 41 4.99 0.84 -0.68
CA LEU A 41 3.71 0.62 -1.36
C LEU A 41 2.80 1.84 -1.31
N ARG A 42 2.55 2.43 -0.12
CA ARG A 42 1.72 3.64 0.00
C ARG A 42 2.25 4.78 -0.86
N SER A 43 3.56 5.00 -0.81
CA SER A 43 4.22 6.07 -1.58
C SER A 43 4.08 5.86 -3.08
N SER A 44 4.28 4.62 -3.55
CA SER A 44 4.11 4.26 -4.96
C SER A 44 2.67 4.46 -5.44
N ILE A 45 1.69 4.01 -4.65
CA ILE A 45 0.26 4.13 -4.96
C ILE A 45 -0.16 5.61 -5.05
N TRP A 46 0.23 6.44 -4.09
CA TRP A 46 -0.08 7.87 -4.12
C TRP A 46 0.55 8.57 -5.31
N LYS A 47 1.80 8.22 -5.64
CA LYS A 47 2.48 8.76 -6.83
C LYS A 47 1.73 8.38 -8.10
N GLN A 48 1.34 7.11 -8.26
CA GLN A 48 0.56 6.64 -9.41
C GLN A 48 -0.79 7.35 -9.54
N MET A 49 -1.50 7.57 -8.43
CA MET A 49 -2.77 8.32 -8.43
C MET A 49 -2.56 9.78 -8.85
N SER A 50 -1.53 10.42 -8.30
CA SER A 50 -1.18 11.80 -8.63
C SER A 50 -0.83 11.94 -10.12
N GLU A 51 -0.01 11.02 -10.65
CA GLU A 51 0.37 10.97 -12.06
C GLU A 51 -0.83 10.66 -12.97
N GLY A 52 -1.80 9.87 -12.48
CA GLY A 52 -3.08 9.60 -13.15
C GLY A 52 -4.09 10.74 -13.10
N GLY A 53 -3.72 11.91 -12.53
CA GLY A 53 -4.60 13.08 -12.47
C GLY A 53 -5.70 13.01 -11.41
N ILE A 54 -5.60 12.09 -10.45
CA ILE A 54 -6.56 12.00 -9.33
C ILE A 54 -6.35 13.20 -8.41
N LYS A 55 -7.36 14.07 -8.36
CA LYS A 55 -7.32 15.29 -7.55
C LYS A 55 -7.44 15.01 -6.05
N TYR A 56 -8.22 13.99 -5.67
CA TYR A 56 -8.49 13.66 -4.28
C TYR A 56 -8.00 12.25 -3.98
N ILE A 57 -6.81 12.17 -3.39
CA ILE A 57 -6.14 10.91 -3.06
C ILE A 57 -6.61 10.46 -1.66
N PRO A 58 -7.20 9.25 -1.53
CA PRO A 58 -7.63 8.75 -0.25
C PRO A 58 -6.43 8.37 0.62
N SER A 59 -6.56 8.67 1.91
CA SER A 59 -5.64 8.21 2.95
C SER A 59 -6.36 7.22 3.87
N ASN A 60 -5.61 6.53 4.72
CA ASN A 60 -6.11 5.56 5.69
C ASN A 60 -6.89 4.35 5.12
N THR A 61 -6.86 4.16 3.81
CA THR A 61 -7.40 2.97 3.11
C THR A 61 -6.40 1.82 3.06
N PHE A 62 -5.14 2.08 3.41
CA PHE A 62 -4.11 1.06 3.57
C PHE A 62 -4.24 0.40 4.94
N SER A 63 -4.17 -0.92 4.96
CA SER A 63 -4.14 -1.73 6.17
C SER A 63 -3.10 -2.84 6.02
N TYR A 64 -2.53 -3.31 7.13
CA TYR A 64 -1.69 -4.50 7.10
C TYR A 64 -2.53 -5.78 7.00
N TYR A 65 -3.77 -5.77 7.49
CA TYR A 65 -4.56 -6.98 7.64
C TYR A 65 -5.95 -6.89 7.02
N ASP A 66 -6.83 -6.04 7.55
CA ASP A 66 -8.20 -5.79 7.06
C ASP A 66 -8.31 -4.37 6.55
#